data_AF-A0AAD9ULM5-F1
#
_entry.id   AF-A0AAD9ULM5-F1
#
_cell.length_a   1.000
_cell.length_b   1.000
_cell.length_c   1.000
_cell.angle_alpha   90.00
_cell.angle_beta   90.00
_cell.angle_gamma   90.00
#
_symmetry.space_group_name_H-M   'P 1'
#
loop_
_entity.id
_entity.type
_entity.pdbx_description
1 polymer ?
#
loop_
_entity_poly.entity_id
_entity_poly.type
_entity_poly.pdbx_seq_one_letter_code
_entity_poly.pdbx_strand_id
1 'polypeptide(L)'
;MYITSRKIDEGRILRYTMDGKNEEVLVSGLSWPSGLDIDFTNQIIYWCDSQSDLIETADIDGKNRRTVWKGISTSDQFDVAAHGGFIYWTDWSQKGLFRVLPDGTGRTKLGADLFLGLNDIKFFSNANSNATTACTGHNGQCSHFCIPLPGRRRTCECPDSANGSVVLANGNNCPGGKFTSV
;
A
#
# COMPACT_ATOMS: atom_id res chain seq x y z
N MET A 1 6.63 -2.73 3.88
CA MET A 1 5.78 -2.09 2.85
C MET A 1 5.07 -3.16 2.04
N TYR A 2 3.90 -2.83 1.52
CA TYR A 2 3.11 -3.69 0.63
C TYR A 2 2.92 -2.94 -0.69
N ILE A 3 3.09 -3.62 -1.82
CA ILE A 3 2.95 -3.01 -3.14
C ILE A 3 2.17 -3.93 -4.08
N THR A 4 1.37 -3.34 -4.95
CA THR A 4 0.83 -4.04 -6.11
C THR A 4 1.91 -4.08 -7.20
N SER A 5 2.11 -5.26 -7.80
CA SER A 5 3.05 -5.46 -8.90
C SER A 5 2.28 -5.93 -10.12
N ARG A 6 2.39 -5.16 -11.20
CA ARG A 6 1.75 -5.46 -12.47
C ARG A 6 2.79 -5.91 -13.48
N LYS A 7 2.97 -7.22 -13.61
CA LYS A 7 3.64 -7.84 -14.76
C LYS A 7 2.56 -8.37 -15.70
N ILE A 8 2.80 -8.30 -17.01
CA ILE A 8 1.89 -8.87 -18.02
C ILE A 8 1.70 -10.36 -17.67
N ASP A 9 0.45 -10.76 -17.47
CA ASP A 9 0.00 -12.11 -17.08
C ASP A 9 0.45 -12.62 -15.69
N GLU A 10 1.03 -11.76 -14.84
CA GLU A 10 1.50 -12.15 -13.51
C GLU A 10 1.33 -11.02 -12.46
N GLY A 11 0.09 -10.58 -12.24
CA GLY A 11 -0.23 -9.64 -11.16
C GLY A 11 -0.01 -10.25 -9.77
N ARG A 12 0.59 -9.48 -8.87
CA ARG A 12 0.93 -9.91 -7.51
C ARG A 12 0.75 -8.77 -6.50
N ILE A 13 0.60 -9.13 -5.23
CA ILE A 13 0.86 -8.24 -4.10
C ILE A 13 2.15 -8.72 -3.43
N LEU A 14 3.10 -7.81 -3.33
CA LEU A 14 4.43 -8.08 -2.77
C LEU A 14 4.57 -7.37 -1.42
N ARG A 15 5.29 -8.00 -0.50
CA ARG A 15 5.73 -7.41 0.76
C ARG A 15 7.24 -7.32 0.79
N TYR A 16 7.74 -6.22 1.33
CA TYR A 16 9.16 -5.97 1.58
C TYR A 16 9.34 -5.40 2.97
N THR A 17 10.54 -5.50 3.53
CA THR A 17 10.96 -4.59 4.59
C THR A 17 11.04 -3.16 4.05
N MET A 18 10.95 -2.15 4.93
CA MET A 18 10.90 -0.73 4.50
C MET A 18 12.19 -0.26 3.82
N ASP A 19 13.29 -1.02 3.95
CA ASP A 19 14.57 -0.79 3.27
C ASP A 19 14.64 -1.47 1.88
N GLY A 20 13.49 -1.91 1.34
CA GLY A 20 13.42 -2.52 0.01
C GLY A 20 13.90 -3.97 -0.07
N LYS A 21 14.27 -4.58 1.06
CA LYS A 21 14.78 -5.97 1.12
C LYS A 21 13.68 -6.96 1.49
N ASN A 22 14.06 -8.24 1.55
CA ASN A 22 13.21 -9.35 1.99
C ASN A 22 11.86 -9.39 1.24
N GLU A 23 11.95 -9.43 -0.09
CA GLU A 23 10.77 -9.59 -0.94
C GLU A 23 10.03 -10.88 -0.60
N GLU A 24 8.71 -10.78 -0.52
CA GLU A 24 7.79 -11.89 -0.33
C GLU A 24 6.58 -11.70 -1.23
N VAL A 25 6.20 -12.77 -1.95
CA VAL A 25 4.96 -12.80 -2.71
C VAL A 25 3.82 -13.18 -1.76
N LEU A 26 2.98 -12.21 -1.39
CA LEU A 26 1.83 -12.46 -0.52
C LEU A 26 0.62 -12.99 -1.26
N VAL A 27 0.34 -12.42 -2.42
CA VAL A 27 -0.79 -12.82 -3.27
C VAL A 27 -0.30 -12.93 -4.71
N SER A 28 -0.72 -13.99 -5.39
CA SER A 28 -0.43 -14.26 -6.80
C SER A 28 -1.71 -14.54 -7.58
N GLY A 29 -1.59 -14.65 -8.91
CA GLY A 29 -2.73 -14.93 -9.79
C GLY A 29 -3.72 -13.76 -9.84
N LEU A 30 -3.20 -12.53 -9.82
CA LEU A 30 -3.99 -11.32 -10.04
C LEU A 30 -3.86 -10.92 -11.51
N SER A 31 -4.91 -10.36 -12.09
CA SER A 31 -4.90 -9.94 -13.49
C SER A 31 -4.38 -8.50 -13.62
N TRP A 32 -5.00 -7.57 -12.91
CA TRP A 32 -4.61 -6.16 -12.89
C TRP A 32 -4.85 -5.56 -11.49
N PRO A 33 -3.94 -5.81 -10.53
CA PRO A 33 -4.02 -5.18 -9.23
C PRO A 33 -3.77 -3.67 -9.35
N SER A 34 -4.66 -2.83 -8.83
CA SER A 34 -4.66 -1.37 -9.02
C SER A 34 -4.62 -0.59 -7.71
N GLY A 35 -5.52 -0.91 -6.78
CA GLY A 35 -5.60 -0.32 -5.44
C GLY A 35 -5.24 -1.30 -4.33
N LEU A 36 -4.66 -0.80 -3.23
CA LEU A 36 -4.33 -1.59 -2.05
C LEU A 36 -4.44 -0.73 -0.79
N ASP A 37 -5.14 -1.25 0.21
CA ASP A 37 -5.21 -0.65 1.54
C ASP A 37 -5.06 -1.69 2.65
N ILE A 38 -4.66 -1.23 3.84
CA ILE A 38 -4.36 -2.08 4.99
C ILE A 38 -5.18 -1.60 6.19
N ASP A 39 -6.04 -2.48 6.71
CA ASP A 39 -6.64 -2.30 8.03
C ASP A 39 -5.68 -2.84 9.09
N PHE A 40 -4.85 -1.95 9.64
CA PHE A 40 -3.91 -2.30 10.70
C PHE A 40 -4.59 -2.75 12.01
N THR A 41 -5.86 -2.39 12.25
CA THR A 41 -6.57 -2.79 13.45
C THR A 41 -6.96 -4.25 13.38
N ASN A 42 -7.51 -4.66 12.23
CA ASN A 42 -7.98 -6.03 12.02
C ASN A 42 -6.93 -6.96 11.39
N GLN A 43 -5.76 -6.43 11.01
CA GLN A 43 -4.67 -7.18 10.36
C GLN A 43 -5.13 -7.79 9.02
N ILE A 44 -5.78 -6.97 8.19
CA ILE A 44 -6.36 -7.38 6.91
C ILE A 44 -5.86 -6.45 5.80
N ILE A 45 -5.67 -7.00 4.61
CA ILE A 45 -5.42 -6.23 3.38
C ILE A 45 -6.63 -6.30 2.44
N TYR A 46 -6.87 -5.21 1.71
CA TYR A 46 -7.91 -5.09 0.68
C TYR A 46 -7.29 -4.60 -0.61
N TRP A 47 -7.70 -5.15 -1.75
CA TRP A 47 -7.20 -4.69 -3.06
C TRP A 47 -8.28 -4.74 -4.14
N CYS A 48 -8.08 -3.93 -5.17
CA CYS A 48 -8.80 -4.02 -6.43
C CYS A 48 -8.01 -4.87 -7.43
N ASP A 49 -8.68 -5.78 -8.13
CA ASP A 49 -8.20 -6.41 -9.37
C ASP A 49 -9.12 -5.96 -10.51
N SER A 50 -8.72 -4.87 -11.19
CA SER A 50 -9.56 -4.15 -12.14
C SER A 50 -9.94 -4.97 -13.36
N GLN A 51 -9.07 -5.88 -13.82
CA GLN A 51 -9.36 -6.70 -15.00
C GLN A 51 -10.32 -7.86 -14.65
N SER A 52 -10.29 -8.32 -13.41
CA SER A 52 -11.19 -9.36 -12.91
C SER A 52 -12.53 -8.80 -12.39
N ASP A 53 -12.67 -7.48 -12.34
CA ASP A 53 -13.78 -6.75 -11.71
C ASP A 53 -13.96 -7.11 -10.22
N LEU A 54 -12.87 -7.40 -9.49
CA LEU A 54 -12.95 -7.87 -8.10
C LEU A 54 -12.40 -6.85 -7.11
N ILE A 55 -13.05 -6.77 -5.96
CA ILE A 55 -12.43 -6.29 -4.72
C ILE A 55 -12.28 -7.52 -3.83
N GLU A 56 -11.06 -7.77 -3.41
CA GLU A 56 -10.69 -8.93 -2.62
C GLU A 56 -10.01 -8.52 -1.32
N THR A 57 -9.91 -9.49 -0.43
CA THR A 57 -9.29 -9.32 0.88
C THR A 57 -8.61 -10.60 1.33
N ALA A 58 -7.63 -10.45 2.20
CA ALA A 58 -6.87 -11.52 2.83
C ALA A 58 -6.33 -11.02 4.18
N ASP A 59 -5.90 -11.93 5.04
CA ASP A 59 -5.13 -11.60 6.23
C ASP A 59 -3.84 -10.86 5.85
N ILE A 60 -3.22 -10.14 6.79
CA ILE A 60 -2.00 -9.36 6.57
C ILE A 60 -0.78 -10.18 6.13
N ASP A 61 -0.85 -11.51 6.26
CA ASP A 61 0.12 -12.49 5.80
C ASP A 61 -0.29 -13.18 4.47
N GLY A 62 -1.35 -12.72 3.82
CA GLY A 62 -1.84 -13.21 2.53
C GLY A 62 -2.77 -14.43 2.60
N LYS A 63 -3.04 -14.97 3.79
CA LYS A 63 -3.94 -16.12 3.96
C LYS A 63 -5.41 -15.71 3.92
N ASN A 64 -6.29 -16.72 3.86
CA ASN A 64 -7.74 -16.54 3.91
C ASN A 64 -8.28 -15.57 2.83
N ARG A 65 -7.66 -15.58 1.64
CA ARG A 65 -8.09 -14.79 0.49
C ARG A 65 -9.54 -15.09 0.15
N ARG A 66 -10.35 -14.04 0.00
CA ARG A 66 -11.75 -14.11 -0.41
C ARG A 66 -12.18 -12.86 -1.17
N THR A 67 -13.23 -12.99 -1.96
CA THR A 67 -13.86 -11.85 -2.64
C THR A 67 -14.76 -11.09 -1.65
N VAL A 68 -14.66 -9.76 -1.64
CA VAL A 68 -15.58 -8.84 -0.93
C VAL A 68 -16.67 -8.39 -1.88
N TRP A 69 -16.29 -7.99 -3.09
CA TRP A 69 -17.21 -7.46 -4.09
C TRP A 69 -16.84 -7.97 -5.47
N LYS A 70 -17.87 -8.29 -6.25
CA LYS A 70 -17.75 -8.57 -7.68
C LYS A 70 -18.51 -7.49 -8.44
N GLY A 71 -17.80 -6.81 -9.32
CA GLY A 71 -18.34 -5.80 -10.21
C GLY A 71 -19.42 -6.35 -11.13
N ILE A 72 -20.18 -5.43 -11.72
CA ILE A 72 -21.03 -5.69 -12.88
C ILE A 72 -20.18 -5.56 -14.16
N SER A 73 -20.69 -6.00 -15.30
CA SER A 73 -19.98 -6.09 -16.60
C SER A 73 -19.42 -4.78 -17.18
N THR A 74 -19.50 -3.67 -16.45
CA THR A 74 -18.99 -2.34 -16.79
C THR A 74 -18.34 -1.70 -15.56
N SER A 75 -17.67 -2.49 -14.72
CA SER A 75 -16.94 -1.94 -13.58
C SER A 75 -15.50 -1.66 -14.00
N ASP A 76 -14.90 -0.69 -13.34
CA ASP A 76 -13.48 -0.40 -13.50
C ASP A 76 -13.01 0.16 -12.16
N GLN A 77 -12.91 -0.74 -11.17
CA GLN A 77 -12.51 -0.36 -9.82
C GLN A 77 -11.03 0.01 -9.84
N PHE A 78 -10.68 1.18 -9.30
CA PHE A 78 -9.31 1.68 -9.39
C PHE A 78 -8.59 1.65 -8.05
N ASP A 79 -9.06 2.39 -7.05
CA ASP A 79 -8.47 2.37 -5.71
C ASP A 79 -9.47 1.91 -4.64
N VAL A 80 -8.96 1.39 -3.52
CA VAL A 80 -9.73 0.89 -2.39
C VAL A 80 -9.26 1.53 -1.10
N ALA A 81 -10.18 1.73 -0.15
CA ALA A 81 -9.84 2.13 1.20
C ALA A 81 -10.80 1.49 2.22
N ALA A 82 -10.30 1.11 3.39
CA ALA A 82 -11.06 0.51 4.48
C ALA A 82 -11.09 1.45 5.69
N HIS A 83 -12.29 1.79 6.18
CA HIS A 83 -12.42 2.61 7.37
C HIS A 83 -13.79 2.45 8.02
N GLY A 84 -13.84 2.53 9.35
CA GLY A 84 -15.11 2.56 10.09
C GLY A 84 -16.02 1.34 9.83
N GLY A 85 -15.43 0.17 9.53
CA GLY A 85 -16.16 -1.06 9.23
C GLY A 85 -16.72 -1.15 7.81
N PHE A 86 -16.35 -0.24 6.90
CA PHE A 86 -16.76 -0.26 5.50
C PHE A 86 -15.55 -0.33 4.57
N ILE A 87 -15.77 -0.92 3.40
CA ILE A 87 -14.82 -0.96 2.29
C ILE A 87 -15.33 -0.02 1.21
N TYR A 88 -14.48 0.90 0.78
CA TYR A 88 -14.77 1.96 -0.17
C TYR A 88 -13.92 1.77 -1.42
N TRP A 89 -14.45 2.13 -2.59
CA TRP A 89 -13.68 2.11 -3.81
C TRP A 89 -14.12 3.17 -4.80
N THR A 90 -13.17 3.58 -5.64
CA THR A 90 -13.43 4.42 -6.81
C THR A 90 -13.70 3.55 -8.02
N ASP A 91 -14.65 3.94 -8.86
CA ASP A 91 -14.98 3.22 -10.11
C ASP A 91 -15.09 4.23 -11.26
N TRP A 92 -14.26 4.05 -12.29
CA TRP A 92 -14.20 4.94 -13.45
C TRP A 92 -15.41 4.77 -14.37
N SER A 93 -15.85 3.54 -14.59
CA SER A 93 -16.94 3.22 -15.50
C SER A 93 -18.29 3.59 -14.90
N GLN A 94 -18.47 3.38 -13.60
CA GLN A 94 -19.67 3.75 -12.85
C GLN A 94 -19.64 5.19 -12.31
N LYS A 95 -18.54 5.91 -12.56
CA LYS A 95 -18.33 7.33 -12.28
C LYS A 95 -18.75 7.69 -10.85
N GLY A 96 -18.07 7.10 -9.89
CA GLY A 96 -18.36 7.42 -8.50
C GLY A 96 -17.55 6.69 -7.45
N LEU A 97 -17.83 7.11 -6.22
CA LEU A 97 -17.34 6.49 -5.00
C LEU A 97 -18.43 5.58 -4.44
N PHE A 98 -18.07 4.35 -4.12
CA PHE A 98 -18.97 3.35 -3.57
C PHE A 98 -18.44 2.82 -2.24
N ARG A 99 -19.34 2.22 -1.45
CA ARG A 99 -18.96 1.43 -0.28
C ARG A 99 -19.82 0.19 -0.11
N VAL A 100 -19.28 -0.81 0.59
CA VAL A 100 -19.96 -2.03 1.05
C VAL A 100 -19.51 -2.38 2.48
N LEU A 101 -20.26 -3.26 3.13
CA LEU A 101 -19.81 -3.99 4.30
C LEU A 101 -18.77 -5.05 3.90
N PRO A 102 -17.94 -5.56 4.84
CA PRO A 102 -16.89 -6.55 4.53
C PRO A 102 -17.40 -7.89 3.99
N ASP A 103 -18.69 -8.17 4.15
CA ASP A 103 -19.41 -9.32 3.59
C ASP A 103 -19.99 -9.06 2.18
N GLY A 104 -19.75 -7.86 1.63
CA GLY A 104 -20.23 -7.44 0.32
C GLY A 104 -21.64 -6.84 0.29
N THR A 105 -22.34 -6.81 1.43
CA THR A 105 -23.71 -6.28 1.50
C THR A 105 -23.73 -4.76 1.68
N GLY A 106 -24.93 -4.16 1.59
CA GLY A 106 -25.10 -2.74 1.92
C GLY A 106 -24.47 -1.76 0.92
N ARG A 107 -24.34 -2.16 -0.36
CA ARG A 107 -23.75 -1.32 -1.40
C ARG A 107 -24.42 0.06 -1.46
N THR A 108 -23.63 1.11 -1.32
CA THR A 108 -24.08 2.51 -1.40
C THR A 108 -23.19 3.31 -2.34
N LYS A 109 -23.77 4.16 -3.21
CA LYS A 109 -23.05 5.18 -3.98
C LYS A 109 -23.00 6.47 -3.16
N LEU A 110 -21.80 6.99 -2.89
CA LEU A 110 -21.57 8.14 -1.99
C LEU A 110 -21.31 9.45 -2.74
N GLY A 111 -20.69 9.37 -3.91
CA GLY A 111 -20.47 10.52 -4.80
C GLY A 111 -20.89 10.15 -6.22
N ALA A 112 -21.79 10.94 -6.79
CA ALA A 112 -22.20 10.82 -8.19
C ALA A 112 -21.45 11.83 -9.05
N ASP A 113 -21.29 11.50 -10.34
CA ASP A 113 -20.90 12.45 -11.37
C ASP A 113 -19.54 13.13 -11.14
N LEU A 114 -18.64 12.40 -10.48
CA LEU A 114 -17.22 12.73 -10.42
C LEU A 114 -16.63 12.39 -11.80
N PHE A 115 -16.84 13.29 -12.77
CA PHE A 115 -16.65 13.07 -14.22
C PHE A 115 -15.20 12.88 -14.67
N LEU A 116 -14.24 12.77 -13.76
CA LEU A 116 -12.82 12.62 -14.08
C LEU A 116 -12.26 11.51 -13.19
N GLY A 117 -11.62 10.52 -13.82
CA GLY A 117 -11.08 9.30 -13.20
C GLY A 117 -10.60 9.50 -11.77
N LEU A 118 -11.38 8.98 -10.83
CA LEU A 118 -11.03 8.98 -9.42
C LEU A 118 -9.90 7.98 -9.20
N ASN A 119 -8.68 8.50 -9.11
CA ASN A 119 -7.46 7.70 -9.10
C ASN A 119 -7.05 7.22 -7.70
N ASP A 120 -7.56 7.84 -6.64
CA ASP A 120 -7.11 7.53 -5.29
C ASP A 120 -8.22 7.87 -4.29
N ILE A 121 -8.36 7.05 -3.25
CA ILE A 121 -9.13 7.33 -2.06
C ILE A 121 -8.30 7.03 -0.81
N LYS A 122 -8.25 8.01 0.10
CA LYS A 122 -7.60 7.87 1.40
C LYS A 122 -8.45 8.45 2.51
N PHE A 123 -8.47 7.78 3.65
CA PHE A 123 -9.09 8.30 4.86
C PHE A 123 -8.11 9.17 5.62
N PHE A 124 -8.56 10.38 5.96
CA PHE A 124 -7.83 11.30 6.82
C PHE A 124 -8.44 11.29 8.22
N SER A 125 -7.60 11.11 9.25
CA SER A 125 -7.99 11.18 10.65
C SER A 125 -6.97 11.99 11.44
N ASN A 126 -7.46 12.86 12.32
CA ASN A 126 -6.63 13.63 13.26
C ASN A 126 -6.20 12.79 14.49
N ALA A 127 -6.48 11.50 14.49
CA ALA A 127 -5.99 10.61 15.53
C ALA A 127 -4.46 10.57 15.46
N ASN A 128 -3.80 11.20 16.43
CA ASN A 128 -2.36 11.08 16.61
C ASN A 128 -2.05 9.61 16.96
N SER A 129 -1.59 8.83 15.97
CA SER A 129 -1.03 7.53 16.25
C SER A 129 0.30 7.76 16.97
N ASN A 130 0.34 7.51 18.28
CA ASN A 130 1.58 7.51 19.08
C ASN A 130 2.51 6.34 18.72
N ALA A 131 2.48 5.88 17.47
CA ALA A 131 3.29 4.78 16.98
C ALA A 131 4.75 5.24 16.87
N THR A 132 5.56 4.83 17.85
CA THR A 132 7.00 5.09 17.85
C THR A 132 7.74 3.97 17.13
N THR A 133 8.76 4.33 16.36
CA THR A 133 9.70 3.38 15.75
C THR A 133 11.11 3.61 16.32
N ALA A 134 12.07 2.77 15.95
CA ALA A 134 13.47 3.00 16.27
C ALA A 134 14.06 4.29 15.62
N CYS A 135 13.32 4.92 14.71
CA CYS A 135 13.71 6.17 14.07
C CYS A 135 13.15 7.44 14.75
N THR A 136 12.20 7.31 15.69
CA THR A 136 11.52 8.46 16.30
C THR A 136 12.47 9.38 17.09
N GLY A 137 13.47 8.82 17.79
CA GLY A 137 14.44 9.60 18.55
C GLY A 137 15.68 9.93 17.71
N HIS A 138 16.00 11.23 17.55
CA HIS A 138 17.20 11.72 16.84
C HIS A 138 17.46 11.01 15.49
N ASN A 139 16.40 10.78 14.68
CA ASN A 139 16.47 10.05 13.41
C ASN A 139 17.16 8.67 13.54
N GLY A 140 16.99 7.98 14.68
CA GLY A 140 17.67 6.71 14.97
C GLY A 140 19.20 6.81 14.98
N GLN A 141 19.77 8.01 15.14
CA GLN A 141 21.20 8.33 14.97
C GLN A 141 21.72 8.22 13.53
N CYS A 142 20.84 8.19 12.53
CA CYS A 142 21.22 8.20 11.12
C CYS A 142 21.48 9.63 10.63
N SER A 143 22.51 9.80 9.82
CA SER A 143 22.83 11.10 9.21
C SER A 143 21.83 11.57 8.14
N HIS A 144 21.23 10.63 7.39
CA HIS A 144 20.30 10.93 6.29
C HIS A 144 18.97 10.19 6.50
N PHE A 145 18.84 8.96 6.00
CA PHE A 145 17.59 8.21 6.12
C PHE A 145 17.68 7.18 7.25
N CYS A 146 16.72 7.22 8.16
CA CYS A 146 16.46 6.12 9.09
C CYS A 146 15.26 5.32 8.62
N ILE A 147 15.48 4.03 8.36
CA ILE A 147 14.46 3.13 7.84
C ILE A 147 14.02 2.16 8.94
N PRO A 148 12.77 2.20 9.40
CA PRO A 148 12.29 1.33 10.46
C PRO A 148 12.13 -0.12 9.97
N LEU A 149 12.57 -1.07 10.78
CA LEU A 149 12.51 -2.51 10.51
C LEU A 149 11.64 -3.23 11.56
N PRO A 150 11.10 -4.43 11.24
CA PRO A 150 10.32 -5.23 12.17
C PRO A 150 11.07 -5.50 13.49
N GLY A 151 10.31 -5.51 14.60
CA GLY A 151 10.86 -5.73 15.94
C GLY A 151 11.57 -4.52 16.55
N ARG A 152 11.10 -3.29 16.25
CA ARG A 152 11.71 -2.03 16.71
C ARG A 152 13.21 -1.92 16.37
N ARG A 153 13.60 -2.42 15.20
CA ARG A 153 14.95 -2.24 14.66
C ARG A 153 14.94 -1.10 13.64
N ARG A 154 16.13 -0.65 13.23
CA ARG A 154 16.30 0.29 12.12
C ARG A 154 17.57 -0.01 11.35
N THR A 155 17.64 0.47 10.11
CA THR A 155 18.88 0.65 9.36
C THR A 155 19.03 2.12 8.97
N CYS A 156 20.27 2.57 8.76
CA CYS A 156 20.51 3.86 8.11
C CYS A 156 20.73 3.60 6.62
N GLU A 157 20.29 4.53 5.76
CA GLU A 157 20.51 4.45 4.31
C GLU A 157 20.93 5.83 3.80
N CYS A 158 21.64 5.84 2.68
CA CYS A 158 22.16 7.05 2.04
C CYS A 158 21.41 7.36 0.75
N PRO A 159 21.35 8.63 0.32
CA PRO A 159 20.93 8.95 -1.03
C PRO A 159 21.79 8.23 -2.06
N ASP A 160 21.19 7.88 -3.19
CA ASP A 160 21.94 7.30 -4.30
C ASP A 160 23.02 8.26 -4.80
N SER A 161 24.14 7.68 -5.24
CA SER A 161 25.21 8.40 -5.92
C SER A 161 25.27 7.99 -7.38
N ALA A 162 25.89 8.82 -8.22
CA ALA A 162 26.14 8.49 -9.62
C ALA A 162 26.93 7.16 -9.81
N ASN A 163 27.63 6.70 -8.76
CA ASN A 163 28.39 5.46 -8.76
C ASN A 163 27.67 4.30 -8.05
N GLY A 164 26.36 4.44 -7.77
CA GLY A 164 25.53 3.44 -7.10
C GLY A 164 25.41 3.65 -5.58
N SER A 165 25.04 2.58 -4.88
CA SER A 165 24.75 2.60 -3.44
C SER A 165 25.98 2.98 -2.61
N VAL A 166 25.78 3.89 -1.66
CA VAL A 166 26.85 4.45 -0.84
C VAL A 166 27.00 3.65 0.46
N VAL A 167 28.23 3.25 0.79
CA VAL A 167 28.53 2.53 2.03
C VAL A 167 28.62 3.51 3.19
N LEU A 168 27.94 3.20 4.30
CA LEU A 168 27.95 4.01 5.52
C LEU A 168 29.32 4.03 6.20
N ALA A 169 29.77 5.21 6.61
CA ALA A 169 30.81 5.39 7.61
C ALA A 169 30.26 5.10 9.02
N ASN A 170 30.95 4.23 9.77
CA ASN A 170 30.60 3.85 11.15
C ASN A 170 29.15 3.33 11.33
N GLY A 171 28.54 2.79 10.27
CA GLY A 171 27.20 2.20 10.29
C GLY A 171 26.02 3.20 10.40
N ASN A 172 26.28 4.51 10.47
CA ASN A 172 25.25 5.53 10.68
C ASN A 172 25.40 6.77 9.79
N ASN A 173 26.60 7.06 9.27
CA ASN A 173 26.91 8.29 8.56
C ASN A 173 27.13 8.05 7.07
N CYS A 174 26.51 8.85 6.21
CA CYS A 174 26.83 8.83 4.79
C CYS A 174 28.13 9.61 4.56
N PRO A 175 29.11 9.03 3.82
CA PRO A 175 30.35 9.72 3.49
C PRO A 175 30.05 10.97 2.65
N GLY A 176 30.86 12.02 2.82
CA GLY A 176 30.73 13.26 2.05
C GLY A 176 31.05 13.06 0.58
N GLY A 177 30.18 13.53 -0.31
CA GLY A 177 30.32 13.43 -1.77
C GLY A 177 29.04 13.89 -2.48
N LYS A 178 29.12 14.17 -3.79
CA LYS A 178 27.96 14.62 -4.58
C LYS A 178 26.95 13.49 -4.73
N PHE A 179 25.97 13.43 -3.84
CA PHE A 179 24.73 12.70 -4.08
C PHE A 179 24.06 13.29 -5.32
N THR A 180 23.45 12.45 -6.15
CA THR A 180 22.69 12.93 -7.31
C THR A 180 21.37 13.50 -6.81
N SER A 181 21.07 14.76 -7.11
CA SER A 181 19.68 15.24 -7.05
C SER A 181 18.94 14.58 -8.21
N VAL A 182 17.90 13.81 -7.90
CA VAL A 182 16.96 13.29 -8.90
C VAL A 182 16.11 14.42 -9.43
#